data_AF-A0A2V7YXF3-F1
#
_entry.id   AF-A0A2V7YXF3-F1
#
_cell.length_a   1.000
_cell.length_b   1.000
_cell.length_c   1.000
_cell.angle_alpha   90.00
_cell.angle_beta   90.00
_cell.angle_gamma   90.00
#
_symmetry.space_group_name_H-M   'P 1'
#
loop_
_entity.id
_entity.type
_entity.pdbx_description
1 polymer ?
#
loop_
_entity_poly.entity_id
_entity_poly.type
_entity_poly.pdbx_seq_one_letter_code
_entity_poly.pdbx_strand_id
1 'polypeptide(L)' 'MSSVFDLPPDAKDEKFELTEAFLRAVRRWEDAPHNQSGQDKTWVERLIAQDREHFRRAKRVR' A
#
# COMPACT_ATOMS: atom_id res chain seq x y z
N MET A 1 9.45 15.57 7.89
CA MET A 1 9.54 14.43 6.95
C MET A 1 8.11 14.09 6.57
N SER A 2 7.69 14.44 5.36
CA SER A 2 6.32 14.17 4.91
C SER A 2 6.24 12.70 4.48
N SER A 3 5.25 12.00 5.02
CA SER A 3 4.87 10.67 4.54
C SER A 3 4.47 10.80 3.07
N VAL A 4 4.81 9.82 2.24
CA VAL A 4 4.36 9.77 0.83
C VAL A 4 2.82 9.63 0.74
N PHE A 5 2.15 9.49 1.89
CA PHE A 5 0.71 9.42 2.08
C PHE A 5 0.15 10.49 3.03
N ASP A 6 0.85 11.61 3.25
CA ASP A 6 0.22 12.76 3.92
C ASP A 6 -0.82 13.35 2.98
N LEU A 7 -2.06 12.87 3.10
CA LEU A 7 -3.21 13.53 2.49
C LEU A 7 -3.29 14.95 3.08
N PRO A 8 -3.44 15.98 2.24
CA PRO A 8 -3.54 17.35 2.73
C PRO A 8 -4.71 17.49 3.73
N PRO A 9 -4.63 18.40 4.71
CA PRO A 9 -5.57 18.49 5.84
C PRO A 9 -7.02 18.76 5.44
N ASP A 10 -7.24 19.24 4.22
CA ASP A 10 -8.50 19.51 3.54
C ASP A 10 -8.97 18.39 2.58
N ALA A 11 -8.17 17.34 2.37
CA ALA A 11 -8.52 16.19 1.52
C ALA A 11 -9.58 15.25 2.14
N LYS A 12 -10.28 15.67 3.20
CA LYS A 12 -11.27 14.84 3.90
C LYS A 12 -12.46 14.45 3.02
N ASP A 13 -12.71 15.19 1.94
CA ASP A 13 -13.86 14.99 1.05
C ASP A 13 -13.48 14.91 -0.44
N GLU A 14 -12.19 14.73 -0.77
CA GLU A 14 -11.78 14.58 -2.17
C GLU A 14 -12.22 13.20 -2.69
N LYS A 15 -13.35 13.20 -3.41
CA LYS A 15 -13.90 11.99 -4.02
C LYS A 15 -13.00 11.59 -5.20
N PHE A 16 -12.04 10.74 -4.93
CA PHE A 16 -11.29 10.06 -5.99
C PHE A 16 -12.20 9.05 -6.68
N GLU A 17 -12.51 9.29 -7.95
CA GLU A 17 -13.21 8.31 -8.76
C GLU A 17 -12.28 7.13 -9.03
N LEU A 18 -12.57 5.99 -8.41
CA LEU A 18 -11.88 4.74 -8.68
C LEU A 18 -12.45 4.13 -9.95
N THR A 19 -11.61 3.97 -10.96
CA THR A 19 -12.00 3.28 -12.20
C THR A 19 -12.44 1.85 -11.91
N GLU A 20 -13.37 1.32 -12.70
CA GLU A 20 -13.77 -0.08 -12.54
C GLU A 20 -12.59 -1.05 -12.71
N ALA A 21 -11.64 -0.71 -13.58
CA ALA A 21 -10.44 -1.51 -13.79
C ALA A 21 -9.59 -1.61 -12.51
N PHE A 22 -9.47 -0.50 -11.78
CA PHE A 22 -8.81 -0.47 -10.48
C PHE A 22 -9.58 -1.30 -9.44
N LEU A 23 -10.90 -1.12 -9.35
CA LEU A 23 -11.73 -1.89 -8.41
C LEU A 23 -11.66 -3.40 -8.69
N ARG A 24 -11.64 -3.82 -9.97
CA ARG A 24 -11.43 -5.23 -10.35
C ARG A 24 -10.05 -5.74 -9.94
N ALA A 25 -9.02 -4.90 -10.01
CA ALA A 25 -7.68 -5.28 -9.57
C ALA A 25 -7.61 -5.46 -8.05
N VAL A 26 -8.20 -4.53 -7.29
CA VAL A 26 -8.34 -4.63 -5.82
C VAL A 26 -9.06 -5.92 -5.45
N ARG A 27 -10.22 -6.18 -6.06
CA ARG A 27 -11.00 -7.38 -5.77
C ARG A 27 -10.22 -8.67 -6.02
N ARG A 28 -9.49 -8.76 -7.14
CA ARG A 28 -8.63 -9.93 -7.42
C ARG A 28 -7.55 -10.14 -6.36
N TRP A 29 -7.04 -9.04 -5.78
CA TRP A 29 -6.04 -9.10 -4.72
C TRP A 29 -6.65 -9.49 -3.37
N GLU A 30 -7.81 -8.93 -3.03
CA GLU A 30 -8.59 -9.30 -1.85
C GLU A 30 -9.01 -10.77 -1.86
N ASP A 31 -9.42 -11.28 -3.02
CA ASP A 31 -9.85 -12.67 -3.22
C ASP A 31 -8.67 -13.66 -3.31
N ALA A 32 -7.42 -13.18 -3.29
CA ALA A 32 -6.26 -14.05 -3.41
C ALA A 32 -6.15 -14.98 -2.17
N PRO A 33 -5.76 -16.27 -2.34
CA PRO A 33 -5.70 -17.22 -1.23
C PRO A 33 -4.84 -16.73 -0.06
N HIS A 34 -3.64 -16.20 -0.33
CA HIS A 34 -2.75 -15.67 0.72
C HIS A 34 -3.29 -14.41 1.43
N ASN A 35 -4.32 -13.76 0.87
CA ASN A 35 -4.94 -12.58 1.44
C ASN A 35 -6.16 -12.90 2.31
N GLN A 36 -6.65 -14.15 2.33
CA GLN A 36 -7.76 -14.56 3.19
C GLN A 36 -7.42 -14.54 4.68
N SER A 37 -8.44 -14.42 5.53
CA SER A 37 -8.29 -14.51 6.98
C SER A 37 -7.76 -15.90 7.41
N GLY A 38 -6.93 -15.94 8.45
CA GLY A 38 -6.32 -17.18 8.96
C GLY A 38 -5.15 -17.74 8.13
N GLN A 39 -4.82 -17.11 7.01
CA GLN A 39 -3.70 -17.51 6.16
C GLN A 39 -2.39 -16.92 6.67
N ASP A 40 -1.27 -17.56 6.31
CA ASP A 40 0.06 -17.04 6.65
C ASP A 40 0.30 -15.65 6.03
N LYS A 41 0.65 -14.67 6.88
CA LYS A 41 0.91 -13.28 6.52
C LYS A 41 2.38 -12.90 6.58
N THR A 42 3.31 -13.86 6.67
CA THR A 42 4.77 -13.61 6.60
C THR A 42 5.19 -12.81 5.35
N TRP A 43 4.40 -12.86 4.27
CA TRP A 43 4.64 -12.04 3.08
C TRP A 43 4.50 -10.53 3.36
N VAL A 44 3.60 -10.13 4.26
CA VAL A 44 3.40 -8.72 4.66
C VAL A 44 4.64 -8.19 5.36
N GLU A 45 5.19 -8.98 6.29
CA GLU A 45 6.42 -8.62 7.01
C GLU A 45 7.61 -8.46 6.06
N ARG A 46 7.73 -9.37 5.08
CA ARG A 46 8.75 -9.28 4.04
C ARG A 46 8.59 -8.02 3.20
N LEU A 47 7.36 -7.67 2.81
CA LEU A 47 7.08 -6.46 2.06
C LEU A 47 7.46 -5.20 2.87
N ILE A 48 7.06 -5.13 4.13
CA ILE A 48 7.42 -4.03 5.04
C ILE A 48 8.94 -3.90 5.17
N ALA A 49 9.66 -5.03 5.29
CA ALA A 49 11.12 -5.02 5.37
C ALA A 49 11.76 -4.51 4.08
N GLN A 50 11.26 -4.93 2.92
CA GLN A 50 11.72 -4.47 1.61
C GLN A 50 11.49 -2.97 1.42
N ASP A 51 10.31 -2.46 1.77
CA ASP A 51 9.99 -1.04 1.66
C ASP A 51 10.88 -0.19 2.57
N ARG A 52 11.05 -0.61 3.82
CA ARG A 52 11.97 0.06 4.77
C ARG A 52 13.39 0.13 4.21
N GLU A 53 13.88 -0.97 3.65
CA GLU A 53 15.20 -1.02 3.03
C GLU A 53 15.30 -0.10 1.80
N HIS A 54 14.29 -0.10 0.94
CA HIS A 54 14.21 0.77 -0.22
C HIS A 54 14.32 2.25 0.19
N PHE A 55 13.48 2.69 1.13
CA PHE A 55 13.49 4.08 1.59
C PHE A 55 14.75 4.43 2.40
N ARG A 56 15.33 3.48 3.14
CA ARG A 56 16.62 3.68 3.82
C ARG A 56 17.74 3.93 2.80
N ARG A 57 17.76 3.22 1.68
CA ARG A 57 18.71 3.46 0.58
C ARG A 57 18.46 4.79 -0.10
N ALA A 58 17.21 5.10 -0.45
CA ALA A 58 16.85 6.37 -1.07
C ALA A 58 17.27 7.59 -0.22
N LYS A 59 17.12 7.50 1.12
CA LYS A 59 17.56 8.54 2.06
C LYS A 59 19.09 8.68 2.19
N ARG A 60 19.87 7.64 1.87
CA ARG A 60 21.34 7.69 1.91
C ARG A 60 21.98 8.34 0.68
N VAL A 61 21.23 8.45 -0.42
CA VAL A 61 21.69 9.07 -1.68
C VAL A 61 21.50 10.60 -1.66
N ARG A 62 20.92 11.15 -0.59
CA ARG A 62 20.63 12.57 -0.41
C ARG A 62 21.48 13.17 0.69
#